data_AF-A0A2R6ETK7-F1
#
_entry.id   AF-A0A2R6ETK7-F1
#
_cell.length_a   1.000
_cell.length_b   1.000
_cell.length_c   1.000
_cell.angle_alpha   90.00
_cell.angle_beta   90.00
_cell.angle_gamma   90.00
#
_symmetry.space_group_name_H-M   'P 1'
#
loop_
_entity.id
_entity.type
_entity.pdbx_description
1 polymer ?
#
loop_
_entity_poly.entity_id
_entity_poly.type
_entity_poly.pdbx_seq_one_letter_code
_entity_poly.pdbx_strand_id
1 'polypeptide(L)' 'MGGKKAESCGRCAMSSTSELIEEPRDPFEGDRIEVDESEARAVSPAAWLAGLKRRIDAWATRITYGR' A
#
# COMPACT_ATOMS: atom_id res chain seq x y z
N MET A 1 13.23 11.53 -33.37
CA MET A 1 12.99 12.18 -32.05
C MET A 1 11.52 12.01 -31.71
N GLY A 2 11.14 10.94 -30.99
CA GLY A 2 9.76 10.69 -30.57
C GLY A 2 9.77 10.38 -29.07
N GLY A 3 9.54 11.40 -28.24
CA GLY A 3 9.72 11.34 -26.79
C GLY A 3 8.77 10.36 -26.13
N LYS A 4 9.24 9.70 -25.05
CA LYS A 4 8.40 8.86 -24.21
C LYS A 4 7.32 9.74 -23.56
N LYS A 5 6.05 9.37 -23.72
CA LYS A 5 4.89 10.05 -23.11
C LYS A 5 4.77 9.70 -21.62
N ALA A 6 5.79 10.04 -20.84
CA ALA A 6 5.75 9.92 -19.39
C ALA A 6 5.74 11.34 -18.81
N GLU A 7 4.56 11.81 -18.43
CA GLU A 7 4.42 13.08 -17.72
C GLU A 7 4.94 12.86 -16.29
N SER A 8 6.03 13.54 -15.93
CA SER A 8 6.56 13.52 -14.58
C SER A 8 5.71 14.41 -13.68
N CYS A 9 4.82 13.84 -12.87
CA CYS A 9 4.18 14.57 -11.78
C CYS A 9 5.26 14.92 -10.73
N GLY A 10 5.82 16.13 -10.84
CA GLY A 10 7.02 16.59 -10.14
C GLY A 10 6.92 16.70 -8.60
N ARG A 11 5.91 16.11 -7.95
CA ARG A 11 5.73 16.18 -6.50
C ARG A 11 5.94 14.86 -5.75
N CYS A 12 5.77 13.71 -6.41
CA CYS A 12 5.89 12.40 -5.74
C CYS A 12 6.68 11.34 -6.54
N ALA A 13 7.22 11.67 -7.73
CA ALA A 13 7.96 10.73 -8.58
C ALA A 13 7.22 9.39 -8.85
N MET A 14 5.89 9.38 -8.80
CA MET A 14 5.09 8.25 -9.23
C MET A 14 4.59 8.52 -10.65
N SER A 15 5.14 7.79 -11.63
CA SER A 15 4.56 7.75 -12.98
C SER A 15 3.36 6.80 -12.94
N SER A 16 2.15 7.30 -13.20
CA SER A 16 1.02 6.43 -13.51
C SER A 16 1.04 6.15 -15.02
N THR A 17 1.23 4.90 -15.41
CA THR A 17 1.12 4.47 -16.80
C THR A 17 -0.34 4.14 -17.08
N SER A 18 -1.08 5.06 -17.70
CA SER A 18 -2.49 4.87 -18.08
C SER A 18 -2.69 4.27 -19.49
N GLU A 19 -1.61 3.87 -20.17
CA GLU A 19 -1.65 3.53 -21.61
C GLU A 19 -1.88 2.02 -21.93
N LEU A 20 -2.41 1.22 -21.00
CA LEU A 20 -2.74 -0.21 -21.24
C LEU A 20 -4.24 -0.50 -21.37
N ILE A 21 -5.09 0.52 -21.38
CA ILE A 21 -6.53 0.37 -21.44
C ILE A 21 -6.98 0.65 -22.88
N GLU A 22 -7.06 -0.41 -23.70
CA GLU A 22 -7.41 -0.35 -25.14
C GLU A 22 -8.89 0.02 -25.38
N GLU A 23 -9.75 -0.22 -24.39
CA GLU A 23 -11.16 0.17 -24.36
C GLU A 23 -11.49 0.83 -23.01
N PRO A 24 -12.30 1.92 -22.96
CA PRO A 24 -12.72 2.56 -21.71
C PRO A 24 -13.67 1.65 -20.94
N ARG A 25 -13.14 0.56 -20.40
CA ARG A 25 -13.82 -0.28 -19.43
C ARG A 25 -13.86 0.51 -18.13
N ASP A 26 -15.04 0.60 -17.52
CA ASP A 26 -15.16 1.27 -16.24
C ASP A 26 -14.27 0.52 -15.22
N PRO A 27 -13.27 1.18 -14.61
CA PRO A 27 -12.36 0.53 -13.66
C PRO A 27 -13.08 0.04 -12.39
N PHE A 28 -14.34 0.43 -12.20
CA PHE A 28 -15.22 -0.03 -11.13
C PHE A 28 -16.26 -1.07 -11.60
N GLU A 29 -16.22 -1.49 -12.88
CA GLU A 29 -17.10 -2.51 -13.43
C GLU A 29 -16.63 -3.92 -13.02
N GLY A 30 -17.47 -4.65 -12.28
CA GLY A 30 -17.18 -6.01 -11.80
C GLY A 30 -17.51 -6.20 -10.32
N ASP A 31 -17.13 -7.35 -9.75
CA ASP A 31 -17.18 -7.55 -8.31
C ASP A 31 -16.23 -6.55 -7.63
N ARG A 32 -16.74 -5.81 -6.64
CA ARG A 32 -16.01 -4.70 -6.00
C ARG A 32 -14.67 -5.16 -5.45
N ILE A 33 -13.64 -4.33 -5.60
CA ILE A 33 -12.30 -4.51 -5.03
C ILE A 33 -12.27 -4.18 -3.52
N GLU A 34 -13.43 -4.16 -2.86
CA GLU A 34 -13.53 -3.95 -1.41
C GLU A 34 -13.08 -5.23 -0.70
N VAL A 35 -11.79 -5.29 -0.38
CA VAL A 35 -11.23 -6.38 0.42
C VAL A 35 -11.49 -6.09 1.90
N ASP A 36 -11.93 -7.10 2.64
CA ASP A 36 -12.08 -6.98 4.08
C ASP A 36 -10.75 -6.59 4.74
N GLU A 37 -10.80 -5.74 5.77
CA GLU A 37 -9.59 -5.24 6.43
C GLU A 37 -8.76 -6.40 7.02
N SER A 38 -9.40 -7.46 7.50
CA SER A 38 -8.71 -8.62 8.06
C SER A 38 -7.98 -9.43 6.99
N GLU A 39 -8.57 -9.58 5.81
CA GLU A 39 -7.97 -10.27 4.67
C GLU A 39 -6.78 -9.46 4.11
N ALA A 40 -6.95 -8.15 3.96
CA ALA A 40 -5.86 -7.25 3.57
C ALA A 40 -4.71 -7.26 4.61
N ARG A 41 -5.04 -7.26 5.92
CA ARG A 41 -4.08 -7.33 7.01
C ARG A 41 -3.39 -8.70 7.09
N ALA A 42 -4.05 -9.76 6.67
CA ALA A 42 -3.50 -11.11 6.63
C ALA A 42 -2.39 -11.26 5.58
N VAL A 43 -2.36 -10.46 4.52
CA VAL A 43 -1.30 -10.51 3.50
C VAL A 43 -0.34 -9.31 3.56
N SER A 44 -0.58 -8.35 4.44
CA SER A 44 0.20 -7.12 4.55
C SER A 44 1.42 -7.26 5.48
N PRO A 45 2.65 -7.25 4.96
CA PRO A 45 3.86 -7.34 5.78
C PRO A 45 3.98 -6.15 6.75
N ALA A 46 3.53 -4.97 6.33
CA ALA A 46 3.56 -3.76 7.16
C ALA A 46 2.70 -3.93 8.41
N ALA A 47 1.52 -4.54 8.29
CA ALA A 47 0.63 -4.74 9.42
C ALA A 47 1.21 -5.76 10.43
N TRP A 48 1.85 -6.82 9.94
CA TRP A 48 2.55 -7.80 10.78
C TRP A 48 3.74 -7.18 11.53
N LEU A 49 4.60 -6.45 10.81
CA LEU A 49 5.77 -5.78 11.41
C LEU A 49 5.36 -4.74 12.45
N ALA A 50 4.28 -4.00 12.20
CA ALA A 50 3.72 -3.08 13.18
C ALA A 50 3.24 -3.82 14.44
N GLY A 51 2.60 -4.99 14.28
CA GLY A 51 2.21 -5.86 15.39
C GLY A 51 3.41 -6.35 16.20
N LEU A 52 4.43 -6.88 15.52
CA LEU A 52 5.66 -7.36 16.16
C LEU A 52 6.38 -6.24 16.91
N LYS A 53 6.54 -5.07 16.27
CA LYS A 53 7.14 -3.89 16.89
C LYS A 53 6.41 -3.51 18.18
N ARG A 54 5.08 -3.43 18.17
CA ARG A 54 4.30 -3.09 19.38
C ARG A 54 4.56 -4.06 20.53
N ARG A 55 4.70 -5.36 20.24
CA ARG A 55 5.01 -6.37 21.27
C ARG A 55 6.41 -6.18 21.85
N ILE A 56 7.39 -5.90 21.00
CA ILE A 56 8.78 -5.63 21.42
C ILE A 56 8.83 -4.37 22.27
N ASP A 57 8.19 -3.28 21.81
CA ASP A 57 8.14 -2.01 22.53
C ASP A 57 7.48 -2.18 23.91
N ALA A 58 6.38 -2.94 24.00
CA ALA A 58 5.71 -3.22 25.27
C ALA A 58 6.62 -4.00 26.24
N TRP A 59 7.34 -5.01 25.72
CA TRP A 59 8.28 -5.78 26.53
C TRP A 59 9.47 -4.93 27.00
N ALA A 60 10.07 -4.15 26.10
CA ALA A 60 11.16 -3.24 26.42
C ALA A 60 10.75 -2.17 27.43
N THR A 61 9.53 -1.63 27.30
CA THR A 61 8.96 -0.66 28.23
C THR A 61 8.83 -1.27 29.63
N ARG A 62 8.31 -2.49 29.73
CA ARG A 62 8.16 -3.19 31.02
C ARG A 62 9.50 -3.46 31.70
N ILE A 63 10.52 -3.86 30.93
CA ILE A 63 11.86 -4.11 31.49
C ILE A 63 12.53 -2.80 31.92
N THR A 64 12.46 -1.77 31.08
CA THR A 64 13.15 -0.49 31.33
C THR A 64 12.50 0.28 32.48
N TYR A 65 11.17 0.30 32.54
CA TYR A 65 10.43 1.17 33.45
C TYR A 65 9.67 0.42 34.56
N GLY A 66 9.73 -0.92 34.60
CA GLY A 66 9.14 -1.73 35.67
C GLY A 66 7.61 -1.74 35.74
N ARG A 67 6.91 -1.37 34.66
CA ARG A 67 5.44 -1.43 34.55
C ARG A 67 4.97 -2.66 33.79
#